data_AF-A0A5N3VQ10-F1
#
_entry.id   AF-A0A5N3VQ10-F1
#
_cell.length_a   1.000
_cell.length_b   1.000
_cell.length_c   1.000
_cell.angle_alpha   90.00
_cell.angle_beta   90.00
_cell.angle_gamma   90.00
#
_symmetry.space_group_name_H-M   'P 1'
#
loop_
_entity.id
_entity.type
_entity.pdbx_description
1 polymer ?
#
loop_
_entity_poly.entity_id
_entity_poly.type
_entity_poly.pdbx_seq_one_letter_code
_entity_poly.pdbx_strand_id
1 'polypeptide(L)' 'GTLKCWNLHGKCRQKCFKKEKVYVYCTNNKLCCVKPRYQPKNLPWQI' A
#
# COMPACT_ATOMS: atom_id res chain seq x y z
N GLY A 1 -15.62 2.56 -7.26
CA GLY A 1 -14.54 1.61 -7.58
C GLY A 1 -13.36 1.81 -6.64
N THR A 2 -12.68 0.75 -6.20
CA THR A 2 -11.48 0.88 -5.34
C THR A 2 -10.27 1.10 -6.24
N LEU A 3 -9.58 2.24 -6.14
CA LEU A 3 -8.34 2.47 -6.89
C LEU A 3 -7.29 1.45 -6.45
N LYS A 4 -6.66 0.81 -7.43
CA LYS A 4 -5.52 -0.07 -7.19
C LYS A 4 -4.24 0.76 -7.24
N CYS A 5 -3.27 0.39 -6.43
CA CYS A 5 -1.96 1.03 -6.34
C CYS A 5 -0.88 -0.04 -6.26
N TRP A 6 0.40 0.34 -6.31
CA TRP A 6 1.52 -0.58 -6.22
C TRP A 6 1.41 -1.75 -7.22
N ASN A 7 1.39 -1.46 -8.53
CA ASN A 7 1.24 -2.46 -9.61
C ASN A 7 0.07 -3.44 -9.39
N LEU A 8 -1.09 -2.94 -8.99
CA LEU A 8 -2.30 -3.74 -8.72
C LEU A 8 -2.21 -4.67 -7.49
N HIS A 9 -1.09 -4.68 -6.77
CA HIS A 9 -0.92 -5.44 -5.52
C HIS A 9 -1.43 -4.71 -4.28
N GLY A 10 -1.69 -3.40 -4.41
CA GLY A 10 -2.25 -2.56 -3.36
C GLY A 10 -3.66 -2.05 -3.68
N LYS A 11 -4.35 -1.62 -2.63
CA LYS A 11 -5.65 -0.93 -2.74
C LYS A 11 -5.61 0.40 -1.99
N CYS A 12 -6.09 1.45 -2.62
CA CYS A 12 -6.26 2.76 -2.01
C CYS A 12 -7.45 2.72 -1.05
N ARG A 13 -7.19 2.93 0.24
CA ARG A 13 -8.19 2.98 1.30
C ARG A 13 -7.91 4.15 2.23
N GLN A 14 -8.92 4.60 2.97
CA GLN A 14 -8.74 5.65 3.97
C GLN A 14 -7.97 5.14 5.20
N LYS A 15 -8.09 3.84 5.50
CA LYS A 15 -7.34 3.13 6.54
C LYS A 15 -6.99 1.73 6.06
N CYS A 16 -5.77 1.27 6.33
CA CYS A 16 -5.35 -0.08 6.01
C CYS A 16 -5.85 -1.08 7.05
N PHE A 17 -6.11 -2.31 6.62
CA PHE A 17 -6.40 -3.41 7.53
C PHE A 17 -5.13 -3.83 8.27
N LYS A 18 -5.25 -4.40 9.48
CA LYS A 18 -4.10 -4.90 10.29
C LYS A 18 -3.15 -5.84 9.55
N LYS A 19 -3.61 -6.51 8.48
CA LYS A 19 -2.82 -7.44 7.65
C LYS A 19 -2.15 -6.77 6.43
N GLU A 20 -2.40 -5.49 6.20
CA GLU A 20 -1.82 -4.68 5.13
C GLU A 20 -0.96 -3.58 5.76
N LYS A 21 0.16 -3.22 5.15
CA LYS A 21 0.88 -2.00 5.54
C LYS A 21 0.62 -0.90 4.54
N VAL A 22 0.74 0.34 5.01
CA VAL A 22 0.81 1.51 4.16
C VAL A 22 2.13 1.47 3.42
N TYR A 23 2.07 1.62 2.10
CA TYR A 23 3.28 1.68 1.26
C TYR A 23 3.53 3.10 0.75
N VAL A 24 2.52 3.70 0.11
CA VAL A 24 2.54 5.09 -0.41
C VAL A 24 1.18 5.73 -0.23
N TYR A 25 1.08 7.03 -0.47
CA TYR A 25 -0.22 7.69 -0.62
C TYR A 25 -0.70 7.57 -2.07
N CYS A 26 -1.98 7.35 -2.24
CA CYS A 26 -2.66 7.47 -3.51
C CYS A 26 -2.93 8.94 -3.82
N THR A 27 -3.10 9.26 -5.09
CA THR A 27 -3.40 10.61 -5.62
C THR A 27 -4.67 11.26 -5.07
N ASN A 28 -5.50 10.49 -4.35
CA ASN A 28 -6.75 10.95 -3.75
C ASN A 28 -6.64 11.09 -2.22
N ASN A 29 -5.42 11.37 -1.72
CA ASN A 29 -5.01 11.43 -0.30
C ASN A 29 -5.34 10.17 0.53
N LYS A 30 -5.63 9.05 -0.14
CA LYS A 30 -5.89 7.75 0.49
C LYS A 30 -4.59 7.00 0.68
N LEU A 31 -4.54 6.09 1.64
CA LEU A 31 -3.39 5.21 1.86
C LEU A 31 -3.40 4.08 0.84
N CYS A 32 -2.28 3.84 0.18
CA CYS A 32 -2.06 2.61 -0.58
C CYS A 32 -1.73 1.48 0.39
N CYS A 33 -2.71 0.61 0.62
CA CYS A 33 -2.58 -0.54 1.50
C CYS A 33 -2.11 -1.74 0.69
N VAL A 34 -0.95 -2.29 1.04
CA VAL A 34 -0.33 -3.42 0.35
C VAL A 34 -0.11 -4.55 1.35
N LYS A 35 -0.44 -5.79 0.95
CA LYS A 35 -0.11 -6.96 1.77
C LYS A 35 1.41 -7.10 1.89
N PRO A 36 1.95 -7.42 3.08
CA PRO A 36 3.39 -7.56 3.30
C PRO A 36 4.04 -8.66 2.44
N ARG A 37 3.26 -9.62 1.93
CA ARG A 37 3.75 -10.64 0.98
C ARG A 37 4.20 -10.07 -0.37
N TYR A 38 3.69 -8.89 -0.76
CA TYR A 38 4.07 -8.19 -1.99
C TYR A 38 5.02 -7.02 -1.72
N GLN A 39 5.41 -6.81 -0.46
CA GLN A 39 6.45 -5.85 -0.13
C GLN A 39 7.80 -6.54 -0.34
N PRO A 40 8.74 -5.92 -1.08
CA PRO A 40 10.11 -6.39 -1.10
C PRO A 40 10.65 -6.38 0.33
N LYS A 41 11.33 -7.46 0.75
CA LYS A 41 11.94 -7.55 2.08
C LYS A 41 13.03 -6.47 2.31
N ASN A 42 13.56 -5.91 1.22
CA ASN A 42 14.62 -4.90 1.22
C ASN A 42 14.07 -3.61 0.62
N LEU A 43 13.28 -2.85 1.39
CA LEU A 43 12.79 -1.55 0.94
C LEU A 43 13.82 -0.47 1.32
N PRO A 44 14.36 0.30 0.35
CA PRO A 44 15.41 1.29 0.60
C PRO A 44 14.96 2.51 1.43
N TRP A 45 13.68 2.58 1.81
CA TRP A 45 13.13 3.61 2.70
C TRP A 45 12.97 3.17 4.16
N GLN A 46 13.37 1.93 4.50
CA GLN A 46 13.44 1.45 5.90
C GLN A 46 14.82 1.73 6.55
N ILE A 47 15.67 2.55 5.92
CA ILE A 47 16.98 2.97 6.43
C ILE A 47 16.80 4.18 7.34
#